data_AF-A0AAD4IX62-F1
#
_entry.id   AF-A0AAD4IX62-F1
#
_cell.length_a   1.000
_cell.length_b   1.000
_cell.length_c   1.000
_cell.angle_alpha   90.00
_cell.angle_beta   90.00
_cell.angle_gamma   90.00
#
_symmetry.space_group_name_H-M   'P 1'
#
loop_
_entity.id
_entity.type
_entity.pdbx_description
1 polymer ?
#
loop_
_entity_poly.entity_id
_entity_poly.type
_entity_poly.pdbx_seq_one_letter_code
_entity_poly.pdbx_strand_id
1 'polypeptide(L)'
;MELLKSPNGETSVKIMKKASYVFSVQNYTARVKRTGVGNSIASPPFVVGGYSFSVQFYPHGKDRAAHAYGRMMSASIRNESAKMVFCISAIHILDQSGSDIHQGYSSFDQDRGRSYRHVLIIEPGGERGSDQFSRELIESEYPEYYLNGDCLKIRAIIGVFIDQPLPFANVLRPFDRCIFFQVDRYLVFAEESVLGTRCPTLLSYCDSQSNSLSKNIVIPDIEHDVFVGVIWFIYNQQLHLQDKVAIYNSRPDDMDSFFSKMLAAADRFNLKSLRRQCESINFFGNAEVLELFYAMKRTFEKSWRNLRWLWDSEKIKEA
;
A
#
# COMPACT_ATOMS: atom_id res chain seq x y z
N MET A 1 -19.27 -26.46 -3.78
CA MET A 1 -19.34 -25.23 -2.96
C MET A 1 -20.05 -24.18 -3.79
N GLU A 2 -21.34 -24.02 -3.54
CA GLU A 2 -22.19 -23.07 -4.27
C GLU A 2 -21.84 -21.64 -3.88
N LEU A 3 -21.53 -20.83 -4.89
CA LEU A 3 -21.48 -19.38 -4.79
C LEU A 3 -22.88 -18.89 -4.41
N LEU A 4 -23.00 -18.30 -3.23
CA LEU A 4 -24.21 -17.61 -2.77
C LEU A 4 -24.57 -16.51 -3.79
N LYS A 5 -25.52 -16.81 -4.67
CA LYS A 5 -26.26 -15.78 -5.41
C LYS A 5 -27.13 -15.03 -4.40
N SER A 6 -27.02 -13.70 -4.41
CA SER A 6 -27.93 -12.82 -3.68
C SER A 6 -29.39 -13.15 -4.06
N PRO A 7 -30.33 -13.25 -3.11
CA PRO A 7 -31.69 -13.73 -3.38
C PRO A 7 -32.54 -12.84 -4.31
N ASN A 8 -32.13 -11.61 -4.62
CA ASN A 8 -33.04 -10.62 -5.21
C ASN A 8 -32.69 -10.08 -6.60
N GLY A 9 -31.61 -10.51 -7.26
CA GLY A 9 -31.21 -9.89 -8.54
C GLY A 9 -30.94 -8.38 -8.46
N GLU A 10 -30.85 -7.82 -7.24
CA GLU A 10 -30.54 -6.41 -7.00
C GLU A 10 -29.10 -6.15 -7.39
N THR A 11 -28.92 -5.20 -8.31
CA THR A 11 -27.60 -4.75 -8.73
C THR A 11 -26.95 -4.00 -7.56
N SER A 12 -25.71 -4.33 -7.23
CA SER A 12 -24.94 -3.67 -6.17
C SER A 12 -23.66 -3.06 -6.74
N VAL A 13 -23.17 -2.01 -6.07
CA VAL A 13 -21.90 -1.35 -6.42
C VAL A 13 -20.90 -1.52 -5.29
N LYS A 14 -19.62 -1.70 -5.63
CA LYS A 14 -18.54 -1.70 -4.64
C LYS A 14 -18.18 -0.28 -4.26
N ILE A 15 -18.20 0.01 -2.95
CA ILE A 15 -17.73 1.28 -2.39
C ILE A 15 -16.68 1.01 -1.32
N MET A 16 -15.79 1.97 -1.09
CA MET A 16 -14.80 1.89 -0.01
C MET A 16 -15.25 2.69 1.21
N LYS A 17 -15.26 2.06 2.38
CA LYS A 17 -15.39 2.71 3.68
C LYS A 17 -14.02 2.78 4.35
N LYS A 18 -13.48 3.98 4.50
CA LYS A 18 -12.16 4.22 5.10
C LYS A 18 -12.30 4.71 6.54
N ALA A 19 -11.45 4.20 7.42
CA ALA A 19 -11.31 4.69 8.79
C ALA A 19 -9.84 4.68 9.23
N SER A 20 -9.52 5.52 10.21
CA SER A 20 -8.24 5.52 10.91
C SER A 20 -8.46 5.23 12.39
N TYR A 21 -7.60 4.39 12.96
CA TYR A 21 -7.63 3.98 14.35
C TYR A 21 -6.23 4.08 14.95
N VAL A 22 -6.10 4.68 16.12
CA VAL A 22 -4.82 4.82 16.82
C VAL A 22 -4.85 3.95 18.07
N PHE A 23 -3.99 2.93 18.08
CA PHE A 23 -3.76 2.10 19.24
C PHE A 23 -2.63 2.71 20.09
N SER A 24 -2.95 3.08 21.33
CA SER A 24 -1.96 3.56 22.30
C SER A 24 -1.52 2.42 23.22
N VAL A 25 -0.27 1.99 23.09
CA VAL A 25 0.36 0.97 23.93
C VAL A 25 0.93 1.64 25.18
N GLN A 26 0.06 1.86 26.16
CA GLN A 26 0.41 2.44 27.46
C GLN A 26 1.25 1.50 28.32
N ASN A 27 2.11 2.06 29.18
CA ASN A 27 3.08 1.31 29.99
C ASN A 27 3.93 0.38 29.12
N TYR A 28 4.42 0.93 28.00
CA TYR A 28 5.10 0.21 26.94
C TYR A 28 6.21 -0.69 27.50
N THR A 29 7.12 -0.10 28.28
CA THR A 29 8.29 -0.81 28.84
C THR A 29 7.90 -2.05 29.63
N ALA A 30 6.85 -1.94 30.47
CA ALA A 30 6.39 -3.06 31.29
C ALA A 30 5.69 -4.14 30.45
N ARG A 31 4.91 -3.74 29.44
CA ARG A 31 4.21 -4.69 28.56
C ARG A 31 5.18 -5.46 27.66
N VAL A 32 6.18 -4.79 27.10
CA VAL A 32 7.20 -5.42 26.26
C VAL A 32 7.97 -6.49 27.04
N LYS A 33 8.45 -6.17 28.25
CA LYS A 33 9.15 -7.14 29.11
C LYS A 33 8.35 -8.42 29.41
N ARG A 34 7.02 -8.33 29.42
CA ARG A 34 6.11 -9.47 29.68
C ARG A 34 5.68 -10.21 28.41
N THR A 35 5.98 -9.66 27.24
CA THR A 35 5.52 -10.21 25.95
C THR A 35 6.63 -11.03 25.32
N GLY A 36 6.42 -12.35 25.21
CA GLY A 36 7.38 -13.21 24.50
C GLY A 36 7.34 -13.04 22.98
N VAL A 37 8.35 -13.57 22.29
CA VAL A 37 8.38 -13.68 20.82
C VAL A 37 7.11 -14.37 20.31
N GLY A 38 6.50 -13.82 19.25
CA GLY A 38 5.26 -14.34 18.68
C GLY A 38 3.98 -14.06 19.47
N ASN A 39 4.08 -13.49 20.66
CA ASN A 39 2.91 -13.00 21.39
C ASN A 39 2.64 -11.54 21.04
N SER A 40 1.36 -11.19 20.92
CA SER A 40 0.93 -9.82 20.64
C SER A 40 0.39 -9.12 21.87
N ILE A 41 0.51 -7.79 21.85
CA ILE A 41 -0.31 -6.87 22.60
C ILE A 41 -1.42 -6.41 21.65
N ALA A 42 -2.66 -6.82 21.93
CA ALA A 42 -3.81 -6.50 21.10
C ALA A 42 -4.50 -5.20 21.53
N SER A 43 -5.02 -4.45 20.56
CA SER A 43 -5.96 -3.37 20.83
C SER A 43 -7.36 -3.91 21.12
N PRO A 44 -8.25 -3.10 21.74
CA PRO A 44 -9.68 -3.34 21.65
C PRO A 44 -10.13 -3.40 20.18
N PRO A 45 -11.22 -4.14 19.88
CA PRO A 45 -11.76 -4.21 18.53
C PRO A 45 -12.37 -2.87 18.10
N PHE A 46 -12.31 -2.57 16.81
CA PHE A 46 -12.92 -1.42 16.17
C PHE A 46 -13.63 -1.83 14.87
N VAL A 47 -14.67 -1.08 14.48
CA VAL A 47 -15.56 -1.46 13.36
C VAL A 47 -15.38 -0.53 12.17
N VAL A 48 -15.23 -1.10 10.97
CA VAL A 48 -15.16 -0.38 9.69
C VAL A 48 -15.97 -1.11 8.64
N GLY A 49 -16.92 -0.40 8.00
CA GLY A 49 -17.75 -1.00 6.94
C GLY A 49 -18.58 -2.21 7.39
N GLY A 50 -18.90 -2.32 8.68
CA GLY A 50 -19.63 -3.46 9.24
C GLY A 50 -18.75 -4.67 9.61
N TYR A 51 -17.43 -4.56 9.47
CA TYR A 51 -16.46 -5.58 9.88
C TYR A 51 -15.70 -5.14 11.13
N SER A 52 -15.39 -6.10 12.00
CA SER A 52 -14.61 -5.90 13.22
C SER A 52 -13.13 -6.23 12.98
N PHE A 53 -12.24 -5.38 13.48
CA PHE A 53 -10.80 -5.51 13.38
C PHE A 53 -10.12 -5.22 14.71
N SER A 54 -8.88 -5.68 14.88
CA SER A 54 -8.01 -5.28 15.98
C SER A 54 -6.60 -5.02 15.46
N VAL A 55 -5.83 -4.18 16.16
CA VAL A 55 -4.39 -4.02 15.91
C VAL A 55 -3.64 -5.01 16.79
N GLN A 56 -2.75 -5.79 16.20
CA GLN A 56 -1.87 -6.73 16.88
C GLN A 56 -0.45 -6.20 16.81
N PHE A 57 0.14 -5.90 17.97
CA PHE A 57 1.52 -5.43 18.06
C PHE A 57 2.41 -6.50 18.66
N TYR A 58 3.48 -6.86 17.97
CA TYR A 58 4.46 -7.88 18.37
C TYR A 58 5.79 -7.18 18.64
N PRO A 59 6.07 -6.78 19.88
CA PRO A 59 7.29 -6.02 20.18
C PRO A 59 8.53 -6.80 19.77
N HIS A 60 8.54 -8.12 19.95
CA HIS A 60 9.67 -9.00 19.68
C HIS A 60 9.57 -9.73 18.33
N GLY A 61 8.71 -9.27 17.43
CA GLY A 61 8.45 -9.93 16.15
C GLY A 61 7.37 -11.02 16.24
N LYS A 62 6.65 -11.20 15.13
CA LYS A 62 5.49 -12.10 15.02
C LYS A 62 5.87 -13.59 14.99
N ASP A 63 7.06 -13.92 14.53
CA ASP A 63 7.57 -15.29 14.49
C ASP A 63 9.10 -15.29 14.64
N ARG A 64 9.72 -16.48 14.63
CA ARG A 64 11.18 -16.60 14.74
C ARG A 64 11.93 -15.94 13.58
N ALA A 65 11.34 -15.87 12.38
CA ALA A 65 11.98 -15.24 11.23
C ALA A 65 11.96 -13.71 11.35
N ALA A 66 10.82 -13.14 11.72
CA ALA A 66 10.68 -11.73 12.08
C ALA A 66 11.55 -11.36 13.30
N HIS A 67 11.75 -12.31 14.22
CA HIS A 67 12.65 -12.17 15.36
C HIS A 67 14.14 -12.39 15.01
N ALA A 68 14.48 -13.06 13.91
CA ALA A 68 15.84 -13.55 13.63
C ALA A 68 16.90 -12.43 13.56
N TYR A 69 16.47 -11.18 13.35
CA TYR A 69 17.34 -10.01 13.39
C TYR A 69 17.42 -9.33 14.76
N GLY A 70 16.62 -9.74 15.76
CA GLY A 70 16.58 -9.23 17.14
C GLY A 70 16.19 -7.75 17.30
N ARG A 71 16.06 -7.04 16.17
CA ARG A 71 15.96 -5.58 16.08
C ARG A 71 14.66 -5.10 15.42
N MET A 72 13.76 -6.02 15.05
CA MET A 72 12.53 -5.67 14.35
C MET A 72 11.30 -6.01 15.20
N MET A 73 10.36 -5.07 15.23
CA MET A 73 9.01 -5.26 15.75
C MET A 73 8.05 -5.56 14.59
N SER A 74 6.89 -6.13 14.90
CA SER A 74 5.82 -6.32 13.91
C SER A 74 4.53 -5.68 14.39
N ALA A 75 3.74 -5.18 13.45
CA ALA A 75 2.38 -4.73 13.73
C ALA A 75 1.47 -5.12 12.57
N SER A 76 0.25 -5.56 12.88
CA SER A 76 -0.73 -6.00 11.89
C SER A 76 -2.15 -5.61 12.27
N ILE A 77 -3.02 -5.58 11.27
CA ILE A 77 -4.47 -5.48 11.43
C ILE A 77 -5.04 -6.89 11.28
N ARG A 78 -5.71 -7.38 12.32
CA ARG A 78 -6.40 -8.68 12.35
C ARG A 78 -7.87 -8.50 11.98
N ASN A 79 -8.40 -9.42 11.17
CA ASN A 79 -9.82 -9.54 10.92
C ASN A 79 -10.49 -10.37 12.03
N GLU A 80 -11.30 -9.73 12.86
CA GLU A 80 -12.05 -10.38 13.94
C GLU A 80 -13.44 -10.84 13.49
N SER A 81 -13.79 -10.59 12.22
CA SER A 81 -15.09 -10.97 11.66
C SER A 81 -15.08 -12.41 11.18
N ALA A 82 -16.25 -13.05 11.22
CA ALA A 82 -16.44 -14.41 10.68
C ALA A 82 -16.42 -14.49 9.14
N LYS A 83 -16.26 -13.36 8.45
CA LYS A 83 -16.30 -13.26 6.98
C LYS A 83 -14.96 -12.76 6.45
N MET A 84 -14.60 -13.21 5.25
CA MET A 84 -13.45 -12.66 4.52
C MET A 84 -13.67 -11.17 4.23
N VAL A 85 -12.59 -10.39 4.29
CA VAL A 85 -12.61 -8.95 4.04
C VAL A 85 -11.75 -8.63 2.83
N PHE A 86 -12.29 -7.82 1.92
CA PHE A 86 -11.53 -7.14 0.88
C PHE A 86 -11.22 -5.72 1.36
N CYS A 87 -9.94 -5.35 1.40
CA CYS A 87 -9.54 -4.04 1.90
C CYS A 87 -8.22 -3.55 1.33
N ILE A 88 -7.90 -2.29 1.58
CA ILE A 88 -6.53 -1.78 1.58
C ILE A 88 -6.18 -1.25 2.97
N SER A 89 -4.89 -1.22 3.31
CA SER A 89 -4.47 -0.82 4.65
C SER A 89 -3.18 -0.02 4.68
N ALA A 90 -3.01 0.71 5.78
CA ALA A 90 -1.75 1.29 6.19
C ALA A 90 -1.55 1.03 7.68
N ILE A 91 -0.30 0.88 8.08
CA ILE A 91 0.05 0.74 9.48
C ILE A 91 1.37 1.45 9.74
N HIS A 92 1.33 2.33 10.74
CA HIS A 92 2.44 3.19 11.10
C HIS A 92 2.67 3.17 12.61
N ILE A 93 3.93 3.09 13.02
CA ILE A 93 4.37 3.55 14.33
C ILE A 93 4.59 5.05 14.23
N LEU A 94 3.87 5.80 15.06
CA LEU A 94 3.85 7.26 15.00
C LEU A 94 5.07 7.84 15.70
N ASP A 95 5.73 8.76 15.01
CA ASP A 95 6.51 9.81 15.64
C ASP A 95 5.57 10.75 16.41
N GLN A 96 5.94 11.05 17.64
CA GLN A 96 5.22 11.87 18.59
C GLN A 96 5.95 13.17 18.94
N SER A 97 7.10 13.45 18.29
CA SER A 97 7.85 14.70 18.43
C SER A 97 7.27 15.86 17.62
N GLY A 98 6.47 15.56 16.59
CA GLY A 98 5.95 16.54 15.62
C GLY A 98 6.78 16.67 14.35
N SER A 99 7.81 15.84 14.18
CA SER A 99 8.65 15.79 12.97
C SER A 99 7.97 15.05 11.80
N ASP A 100 6.87 14.34 12.06
CA ASP A 100 6.08 13.56 11.10
C ASP A 100 6.85 12.41 10.43
N ILE A 101 7.92 11.95 11.08
CA ILE A 101 8.77 10.85 10.59
C ILE A 101 8.21 9.53 11.11
N HIS A 102 7.10 9.06 10.56
CA HIS A 102 6.51 7.79 10.96
C HIS A 102 7.24 6.58 10.36
N GLN A 103 7.36 5.49 11.12
CA GLN A 103 7.79 4.20 10.56
C GLN A 103 6.58 3.41 10.08
N GLY A 104 6.60 2.83 8.87
CA GLY A 104 5.54 1.93 8.43
C GLY A 104 5.34 1.86 6.93
N TYR A 105 4.15 1.41 6.53
CA TYR A 105 3.74 1.41 5.13
C TYR A 105 2.30 1.88 4.98
N SER A 106 1.97 2.32 3.77
CA SER A 106 0.62 2.70 3.38
C SER A 106 0.28 2.23 1.97
N SER A 107 -0.82 1.51 1.82
CA SER A 107 -1.41 1.25 0.50
C SER A 107 -2.13 2.46 -0.09
N PHE A 108 -2.26 3.57 0.66
CA PHE A 108 -2.92 4.80 0.24
C PHE A 108 -1.96 5.86 -0.31
N ASP A 109 -0.67 5.75 0.00
CA ASP A 109 0.28 6.82 -0.26
C ASP A 109 0.89 6.71 -1.67
N GLN A 110 1.52 7.79 -2.10
CA GLN A 110 2.23 7.90 -3.37
C GLN A 110 3.62 7.22 -3.35
N ASP A 111 3.89 6.33 -2.40
CA ASP A 111 5.00 5.41 -2.56
C ASP A 111 4.41 4.13 -3.15
N ARG A 112 4.76 3.83 -4.41
CA ARG A 112 4.35 2.59 -5.08
C ARG A 112 5.14 1.40 -4.53
N GLY A 113 5.28 1.33 -3.20
CA GLY A 113 5.74 0.16 -2.49
C GLY A 113 4.84 -1.05 -2.77
N ARG A 114 5.00 -2.13 -2.00
CA ARG A 114 4.48 -3.47 -2.32
C ARG A 114 2.96 -3.63 -2.56
N SER A 115 2.13 -2.58 -2.38
CA SER A 115 0.67 -2.71 -2.31
C SER A 115 -0.15 -1.57 -2.91
N TYR A 116 0.44 -0.72 -3.77
CA TYR A 116 -0.30 0.41 -4.36
C TYR A 116 -1.57 -0.05 -5.08
N ARG A 117 -2.73 0.41 -4.58
CA ARG A 117 -4.07 0.10 -5.12
C ARG A 117 -4.36 -1.41 -5.25
N HIS A 118 -3.60 -2.26 -4.58
CA HIS A 118 -3.78 -3.70 -4.57
C HIS A 118 -4.78 -4.08 -3.48
N VAL A 119 -5.84 -4.78 -3.84
CA VAL A 119 -6.87 -5.24 -2.89
C VAL A 119 -6.31 -6.41 -2.09
N LEU A 120 -6.22 -6.23 -0.79
CA LEU A 120 -5.86 -7.26 0.16
C LEU A 120 -7.10 -8.08 0.53
N ILE A 121 -6.88 -9.39 0.69
CA ILE A 121 -7.88 -10.30 1.24
C ILE A 121 -7.40 -10.75 2.62
N ILE A 122 -8.23 -10.52 3.63
CA ILE A 122 -8.00 -10.96 5.01
C ILE A 122 -9.09 -11.95 5.39
N GLU A 123 -8.71 -13.22 5.51
CA GLU A 123 -9.59 -14.29 5.98
C GLU A 123 -10.00 -14.08 7.44
N PRO A 124 -11.08 -14.69 7.93
CA PRO A 124 -11.45 -14.68 9.35
C PRO A 124 -10.27 -15.11 10.24
N GLY A 125 -9.93 -14.30 11.24
CA GLY A 125 -8.77 -14.52 12.12
C GLY A 125 -7.40 -14.23 11.47
N GLY A 126 -7.37 -13.97 10.16
CA GLY A 126 -6.17 -13.60 9.43
C GLY A 126 -5.70 -12.19 9.74
N GLU A 127 -4.46 -11.88 9.37
CA GLU A 127 -3.84 -10.58 9.63
C GLU A 127 -2.99 -10.09 8.46
N ARG A 128 -2.93 -8.77 8.29
CA ARG A 128 -2.01 -8.11 7.34
C ARG A 128 -1.30 -6.94 8.02
N GLY A 129 -0.01 -6.80 7.76
CA GLY A 129 0.83 -5.84 8.47
C GLY A 129 2.27 -5.84 7.98
N SER A 130 3.16 -5.30 8.80
CA SER A 130 4.60 -5.23 8.55
C SER A 130 5.40 -5.79 9.72
N ASP A 131 6.55 -6.37 9.38
CA ASP A 131 7.54 -6.94 10.27
C ASP A 131 8.85 -6.12 10.31
N GLN A 132 8.84 -4.90 9.76
CA GLN A 132 10.06 -4.12 9.51
C GLN A 132 10.15 -2.83 10.34
N PHE A 133 9.55 -2.81 11.53
CA PHE A 133 9.64 -1.66 12.42
C PHE A 133 10.94 -1.72 13.24
N SER A 134 11.81 -0.73 13.10
CA SER A 134 13.10 -0.70 13.79
C SER A 134 12.91 -0.48 15.29
N ARG A 135 13.24 -1.52 16.06
CA ARG A 135 13.27 -1.46 17.52
C ARG A 135 14.37 -0.56 18.04
N GLU A 136 15.56 -0.65 17.45
CA GLU A 136 16.71 0.18 17.83
C GLU A 136 16.34 1.66 17.74
N LEU A 137 15.63 2.04 16.67
CA LEU A 137 15.21 3.42 16.46
C LEU A 137 14.20 3.88 17.52
N ILE A 138 13.26 3.01 17.90
CA ILE A 138 12.18 3.31 18.85
C ILE A 138 12.64 3.27 20.31
N GLU A 139 13.46 2.29 20.67
CA GLU A 139 13.84 2.02 22.08
C GLU A 139 15.20 2.58 22.46
N SER A 140 16.08 2.89 21.49
CA SER A 140 17.48 3.28 21.76
C SER A 140 17.89 4.61 21.13
N GLU A 141 17.58 4.86 19.85
CA GLU A 141 18.05 6.06 19.16
C GLU A 141 17.21 7.30 19.45
N TYR A 142 15.89 7.16 19.32
CA TYR A 142 14.95 8.28 19.47
C TYR A 142 13.74 7.90 20.36
N PRO A 143 13.95 7.34 21.57
CA PRO A 143 12.85 6.99 22.45
C PRO A 143 11.95 8.18 22.81
N GLU A 144 12.49 9.39 22.90
CA GLU A 144 11.73 10.61 23.14
C GLU A 144 10.77 10.95 21.98
N TYR A 145 11.05 10.48 20.76
CA TYR A 145 10.19 10.71 19.60
C TYR A 145 9.07 9.68 19.53
N TYR A 146 9.34 8.42 19.86
CA TYR A 146 8.36 7.34 19.67
C TYR A 146 7.67 6.87 20.96
N LEU A 147 8.26 7.08 22.14
CA LEU A 147 7.81 6.60 23.44
C LEU A 147 7.49 7.74 24.42
N ASN A 148 6.76 8.75 23.95
CA ASN A 148 6.34 9.88 24.80
C ASN A 148 5.49 9.39 25.99
N GLY A 149 5.99 9.58 27.21
CA GLY A 149 5.33 9.15 28.45
C GLY A 149 5.20 7.63 28.59
N ASP A 150 6.18 6.85 28.13
CA ASP A 150 6.15 5.37 28.09
C ASP A 150 4.93 4.82 27.31
N CYS A 151 4.54 5.54 26.26
CA CYS A 151 3.44 5.16 25.38
C CYS A 151 3.89 5.15 23.92
N LEU A 152 3.80 3.99 23.27
CA LEU A 152 3.94 3.86 21.82
C LEU A 152 2.58 4.04 21.14
N LYS A 153 2.49 4.81 20.06
CA LYS A 153 1.25 4.93 19.28
C LYS A 153 1.38 4.27 17.91
N ILE A 154 0.41 3.42 17.59
CA ILE A 154 0.33 2.70 16.31
C ILE A 154 -0.94 3.15 15.60
N ARG A 155 -0.80 3.76 14.43
CA ARG A 155 -1.93 4.16 13.58
C ARG A 155 -2.20 3.10 12.53
N ALA A 156 -3.37 2.48 12.60
CA ALA A 156 -3.94 1.68 11.54
C ALA A 156 -4.88 2.55 10.69
N ILE A 157 -4.82 2.39 9.37
CA ILE A 157 -5.80 2.94 8.44
C ILE A 157 -6.29 1.77 7.60
N ILE A 158 -7.61 1.60 7.49
CA ILE A 158 -8.20 0.53 6.70
C ILE A 158 -9.31 1.08 5.82
N GLY A 159 -9.28 0.70 4.55
CA GLY A 159 -10.32 0.96 3.56
C GLY A 159 -10.98 -0.35 3.20
N VAL A 160 -12.19 -0.59 3.71
CA VAL A 160 -12.94 -1.83 3.50
C VAL A 160 -13.88 -1.67 2.31
N PHE A 161 -13.86 -2.62 1.38
CA PHE A 161 -14.78 -2.65 0.26
C PHE A 161 -16.06 -3.38 0.64
N ILE A 162 -17.20 -2.73 0.41
CA ILE A 162 -18.53 -3.27 0.69
C ILE A 162 -19.41 -3.19 -0.55
N ASP A 163 -20.25 -4.22 -0.75
CA ASP A 163 -21.28 -4.21 -1.78
C ASP A 163 -22.49 -3.43 -1.25
N GLN A 164 -22.79 -2.30 -1.89
CA GLN A 164 -23.92 -1.44 -1.57
C GLN A 164 -25.07 -1.71 -2.55
N PRO A 165 -26.26 -2.17 -2.11
CA PRO A 165 -27.42 -2.39 -2.99
C PRO A 165 -27.94 -1.09 -3.61
N LEU A 166 -28.38 -1.15 -4.87
CA LEU A 166 -29.03 -0.04 -5.57
C LEU A 166 -30.53 -0.01 -5.24
N PRO A 167 -30.96 0.91 -4.35
CA PRO A 167 -31.75 2.08 -4.78
C PRO A 167 -31.24 3.41 -4.19
N PHE A 168 -30.16 3.37 -3.41
CA PHE A 168 -29.57 4.52 -2.72
C PHE A 168 -28.63 5.38 -3.60
N ALA A 169 -28.27 4.92 -4.81
CA ALA A 169 -27.35 5.64 -5.69
C ALA A 169 -27.97 6.86 -6.41
N ASN A 170 -29.30 7.01 -6.41
CA ASN A 170 -29.96 8.13 -7.11
C ASN A 170 -30.01 9.44 -6.30
N VAL A 171 -29.73 9.40 -4.99
CA VAL A 171 -29.88 10.58 -4.09
C VAL A 171 -28.53 11.04 -3.51
N LEU A 172 -27.48 10.27 -3.75
CA LEU A 172 -26.18 10.58 -3.20
C LEU A 172 -25.28 11.06 -4.35
N ARG A 173 -24.55 12.15 -4.14
CA ARG A 173 -23.48 12.65 -5.05
C ARG A 173 -22.75 11.48 -5.69
N PRO A 174 -22.32 11.52 -6.97
CA PRO A 174 -21.73 10.37 -7.64
C PRO A 174 -20.62 9.81 -6.76
N PHE A 175 -20.93 8.76 -6.00
CA PHE A 175 -20.00 8.25 -5.02
C PHE A 175 -18.93 7.48 -5.76
N ASP A 176 -17.74 7.50 -5.19
CA ASP A 176 -16.50 6.86 -5.64
C ASP A 176 -16.64 5.33 -5.71
N ARG A 177 -17.48 4.85 -6.64
CA ARG A 177 -17.59 3.45 -7.00
C ARG A 177 -16.19 2.94 -7.27
N CYS A 178 -15.85 1.83 -6.64
CA CYS A 178 -14.59 1.16 -6.85
C CYS A 178 -14.79 0.07 -7.89
N ILE A 179 -14.06 0.15 -8.99
CA ILE A 179 -14.00 -0.89 -10.02
C ILE A 179 -12.82 -1.79 -9.69
N PHE A 180 -13.06 -3.10 -9.66
CA PHE A 180 -12.03 -4.10 -9.41
C PHE A 180 -11.57 -4.72 -10.71
N PHE A 181 -10.27 -4.77 -10.90
CA PHE A 181 -9.59 -5.40 -12.03
C PHE A 181 -8.91 -6.67 -11.56
N GLN A 182 -9.23 -7.79 -12.21
CA GLN A 182 -8.48 -9.03 -12.08
C GLN A 182 -7.36 -9.01 -13.12
N VAL A 183 -6.12 -8.94 -12.64
CA VAL A 183 -4.92 -9.01 -13.48
C VAL A 183 -4.03 -10.10 -12.92
N ASP A 184 -3.80 -11.14 -13.72
CA ASP A 184 -3.21 -12.41 -13.27
C ASP A 184 -3.96 -12.96 -12.03
N ARG A 185 -3.23 -13.18 -10.92
CA ARG A 185 -3.76 -13.62 -9.63
C ARG A 185 -4.14 -12.48 -8.69
N TYR A 186 -3.95 -11.23 -9.09
CA TYR A 186 -4.05 -10.06 -8.24
C TYR A 186 -5.33 -9.27 -8.52
N LEU A 187 -5.80 -8.57 -7.50
CA LEU A 187 -6.92 -7.65 -7.58
C LEU A 187 -6.41 -6.22 -7.42
N VAL A 188 -6.67 -5.38 -8.41
CA VAL A 188 -6.33 -3.95 -8.40
C VAL A 188 -7.63 -3.15 -8.44
N PHE A 189 -7.72 -2.03 -7.73
CA PHE A 189 -8.93 -1.20 -7.77
C PHE A 189 -8.67 0.24 -8.24
N ALA A 190 -9.65 0.81 -8.94
CA ALA A 190 -9.72 2.21 -9.31
C ALA A 190 -11.05 2.83 -8.87
N GLU A 191 -11.07 4.12 -8.54
CA GLU A 191 -12.34 4.85 -8.43
C GLU A 191 -12.85 5.19 -9.84
N GLU A 192 -14.11 4.90 -10.09
CA GLU A 192 -14.80 5.17 -11.35
C GLU A 192 -14.72 6.66 -11.74
N SER A 193 -14.85 7.56 -10.76
CA SER A 193 -14.73 9.01 -10.94
C SER A 193 -13.38 9.43 -11.53
N VAL A 194 -12.30 8.79 -11.06
CA VAL A 194 -10.94 9.03 -11.57
C VAL A 194 -10.78 8.46 -12.97
N LEU A 195 -11.27 7.25 -13.23
CA LEU A 195 -11.24 6.67 -14.58
C LEU A 195 -12.04 7.50 -15.58
N GLY A 196 -13.26 7.92 -15.24
CA GLY A 196 -14.10 8.74 -16.10
C GLY A 196 -13.46 10.09 -16.45
N THR A 197 -12.68 10.65 -15.53
CA THR A 197 -11.98 11.92 -15.77
C THR A 197 -10.68 11.74 -16.57
N ARG A 198 -9.94 10.65 -16.35
CA ARG A 198 -8.52 10.55 -16.78
C ARG A 198 -8.20 9.37 -17.70
N CYS A 199 -9.11 8.41 -17.83
CA CYS A 199 -9.01 7.32 -18.79
C CYS A 199 -10.42 6.81 -19.21
N PRO A 200 -11.20 7.61 -19.98
CA PRO A 200 -12.53 7.22 -20.42
C PRO A 200 -12.55 5.91 -21.21
N THR A 201 -11.49 5.63 -21.98
CA THR A 201 -11.35 4.38 -22.75
C THR A 201 -11.39 3.13 -21.85
N LEU A 202 -10.68 3.17 -20.71
CA LEU A 202 -10.69 2.07 -19.75
C LEU A 202 -12.06 1.95 -19.06
N LEU A 203 -12.72 3.08 -18.74
CA LEU A 203 -14.06 3.05 -18.17
C LEU A 203 -15.07 2.44 -19.15
N SER A 204 -15.10 2.87 -20.41
CA SER A 204 -15.96 2.30 -21.45
C SER A 204 -15.71 0.81 -21.66
N TYR A 205 -14.46 0.36 -21.54
CA TYR A 205 -14.15 -1.08 -21.54
C TYR A 205 -14.81 -1.78 -20.35
N CYS A 206 -14.73 -1.23 -19.13
CA CYS A 206 -15.41 -1.80 -17.96
C CYS A 206 -16.92 -1.94 -18.17
N ASP A 207 -17.56 -0.90 -18.73
CA ASP A 207 -19.00 -0.90 -19.00
C ASP A 207 -19.38 -1.96 -20.02
N SER A 208 -18.54 -2.20 -21.04
CA SER A 208 -18.77 -3.24 -22.05
C SER A 208 -18.66 -4.67 -21.51
N GLN A 209 -17.88 -4.88 -20.46
CA GLN A 209 -17.62 -6.20 -19.87
C GLN A 209 -18.58 -6.53 -18.71
N SER A 210 -19.29 -5.53 -18.19
CA SER A 210 -20.07 -5.65 -16.95
C SER A 210 -21.55 -5.96 -17.24
N ASN A 211 -21.91 -7.25 -17.23
CA ASN A 211 -23.32 -7.66 -17.11
C ASN A 211 -23.85 -7.47 -15.66
N SER A 212 -22.97 -7.16 -14.71
CA SER A 212 -23.29 -6.89 -13.29
C SER A 212 -22.25 -5.92 -12.70
N LEU A 213 -22.72 -4.85 -12.07
CA LEU A 213 -21.87 -3.75 -11.54
C LEU A 213 -20.89 -4.18 -10.43
N SER A 214 -21.06 -5.39 -9.86
CA SER A 214 -20.27 -5.94 -8.77
C SER A 214 -19.21 -6.97 -9.20
N LYS A 215 -19.14 -7.31 -10.50
CA LYS A 215 -18.18 -8.30 -11.02
C LYS A 215 -16.80 -7.67 -11.24
N ASN A 216 -15.74 -8.44 -10.95
CA ASN A 216 -14.37 -8.07 -11.28
C ASN A 216 -14.17 -8.04 -12.81
N ILE A 217 -13.53 -7.00 -13.31
CA ILE A 217 -13.21 -6.81 -14.73
C ILE A 217 -11.88 -7.49 -15.01
N VAL A 218 -11.86 -8.45 -15.94
CA VAL A 218 -10.61 -9.07 -16.39
C VAL A 218 -10.00 -8.19 -17.47
N ILE A 219 -8.71 -7.88 -17.37
CA ILE A 219 -7.99 -7.23 -18.46
C ILE A 219 -7.08 -8.29 -19.09
N PRO A 220 -7.43 -8.82 -20.28
CA PRO A 220 -6.62 -9.83 -20.94
C PRO A 220 -5.29 -9.24 -21.39
N ASP A 221 -4.26 -10.08 -21.48
CA ASP A 221 -2.97 -9.77 -22.11
C ASP A 221 -2.28 -8.52 -21.54
N ILE A 222 -2.39 -8.30 -20.24
CA ILE A 222 -1.62 -7.29 -19.51
C ILE A 222 -1.04 -7.91 -18.24
N GLU A 223 0.26 -7.70 -18.01
CA GLU A 223 0.91 -8.15 -16.78
C GLU A 223 0.55 -7.23 -15.61
N HIS A 224 0.51 -7.79 -14.41
CA HIS A 224 0.23 -7.05 -13.18
C HIS A 224 1.03 -5.75 -13.04
N ASP A 225 2.36 -5.80 -13.20
CA ASP A 225 3.21 -4.62 -12.93
C ASP A 225 3.03 -3.52 -13.97
N VAL A 226 2.73 -3.88 -15.22
CA VAL A 226 2.38 -2.94 -16.29
C VAL A 226 1.05 -2.27 -15.97
N PHE A 227 0.03 -3.04 -15.57
CA PHE A 227 -1.28 -2.48 -15.26
C PHE A 227 -1.24 -1.57 -14.03
N VAL A 228 -0.51 -1.94 -12.97
CA VAL A 228 -0.31 -1.06 -11.81
C VAL A 228 0.40 0.24 -12.23
N GLY A 229 1.29 0.21 -13.23
CA GLY A 229 1.93 1.40 -13.80
C GLY A 229 0.97 2.30 -14.57
N VAL A 230 0.05 1.69 -15.31
CA VAL A 230 -1.06 2.41 -15.95
C VAL A 230 -1.96 3.08 -14.91
N ILE A 231 -2.38 2.34 -13.88
CA ILE A 231 -3.19 2.90 -12.79
C ILE A 231 -2.43 4.04 -12.10
N TRP A 232 -1.16 3.84 -11.74
CA TRP A 232 -0.33 4.89 -11.18
C TRP A 232 -0.33 6.16 -12.04
N PHE A 233 -0.12 6.01 -13.35
CA PHE A 233 -0.11 7.14 -14.28
C PHE A 233 -1.47 7.84 -14.33
N ILE A 234 -2.58 7.11 -14.32
CA ILE A 234 -3.92 7.70 -14.30
C ILE A 234 -4.08 8.62 -13.07
N TYR A 235 -3.60 8.21 -11.89
CA TYR A 235 -3.71 9.00 -10.66
C TYR A 235 -2.72 10.16 -10.55
N ASN A 236 -1.53 10.05 -11.14
CA ASN A 236 -0.45 11.01 -10.90
C ASN A 236 -0.03 11.80 -12.13
N GLN A 237 -0.48 11.40 -13.33
CA GLN A 237 -0.11 11.96 -14.64
C GLN A 237 1.40 11.92 -14.93
N GLN A 238 2.14 11.13 -14.14
CA GLN A 238 3.58 10.93 -14.24
C GLN A 238 3.91 9.47 -13.96
N LEU A 239 4.93 8.94 -14.65
CA LEU A 239 5.47 7.60 -14.39
C LEU A 239 6.05 7.50 -12.98
N HIS A 240 5.83 6.35 -12.32
CA HIS A 240 6.51 6.08 -11.04
C HIS A 240 8.00 5.89 -11.29
N LEU A 241 8.84 6.26 -10.32
CA LEU A 241 10.28 6.16 -10.45
C LEU A 241 10.75 4.74 -10.82
N GLN A 242 10.13 3.69 -10.25
CA GLN A 242 10.44 2.30 -10.60
C GLN A 242 10.15 1.98 -12.07
N ASP A 243 9.05 2.51 -12.62
CA ASP A 243 8.72 2.32 -14.04
C ASP A 243 9.72 3.03 -14.93
N LYS A 244 10.15 4.24 -14.54
CA LYS A 244 11.18 4.98 -15.30
C LYS A 244 12.46 4.16 -15.40
N VAL A 245 12.89 3.52 -14.32
CA VAL A 245 14.05 2.62 -14.32
C VAL A 245 13.82 1.37 -15.15
N ALA A 246 12.66 0.72 -15.02
CA ALA A 246 12.33 -0.47 -15.80
C ALA A 246 12.29 -0.15 -17.31
N ILE A 247 11.75 1.00 -17.69
CA ILE A 247 11.71 1.50 -19.07
C ILE A 247 13.12 1.81 -19.59
N TYR A 248 13.95 2.49 -18.78
CA TYR A 248 15.31 2.82 -19.16
C TYR A 248 16.17 1.58 -19.39
N ASN A 249 16.03 0.57 -18.52
CA ASN A 249 16.77 -0.69 -18.63
C ASN A 249 16.19 -1.66 -19.68
N SER A 250 15.04 -1.33 -20.29
CA SER A 250 14.42 -2.16 -21.32
C SER A 250 15.14 -1.98 -22.66
N ARG A 251 15.36 -3.08 -23.37
CA ARG A 251 15.85 -3.03 -24.75
C ARG A 251 14.72 -2.63 -25.70
N PRO A 252 14.89 -1.62 -26.58
CA PRO A 252 13.81 -1.13 -27.43
C PRO A 252 13.29 -2.15 -28.45
N ASP A 253 14.14 -3.10 -28.85
CA ASP A 253 13.85 -4.18 -29.79
C ASP A 253 13.19 -5.40 -29.14
N ASP A 254 13.17 -5.48 -27.81
CA ASP A 254 12.52 -6.54 -27.06
C ASP A 254 11.03 -6.23 -26.86
N MET A 255 10.18 -6.96 -27.58
CA MET A 255 8.72 -6.83 -27.51
C MET A 255 8.14 -7.30 -26.17
N ASP A 256 8.86 -8.16 -25.44
CA ASP A 256 8.47 -8.63 -24.12
C ASP A 256 9.00 -7.73 -22.99
N SER A 257 9.74 -6.67 -23.33
CA SER A 257 10.23 -5.72 -22.34
C SER A 257 9.11 -4.92 -21.67
N PHE A 258 9.37 -4.45 -20.45
CA PHE A 258 8.44 -3.60 -19.72
C PHE A 258 8.09 -2.33 -20.51
N PHE A 259 9.06 -1.74 -21.22
CA PHE A 259 8.84 -0.59 -22.11
C PHE A 259 7.82 -0.90 -23.22
N SER A 260 8.04 -1.96 -24.00
CA SER A 260 7.15 -2.35 -25.09
C SER A 260 5.73 -2.63 -24.61
N LYS A 261 5.60 -3.36 -23.48
CA LYS A 261 4.31 -3.64 -22.84
C LYS A 261 3.61 -2.37 -22.33
N MET A 262 4.36 -1.44 -21.74
CA MET A 262 3.81 -0.14 -21.30
C MET A 262 3.34 0.72 -22.48
N LEU A 263 4.04 0.72 -23.62
CA LEU A 263 3.59 1.41 -24.83
C LEU A 263 2.30 0.80 -25.38
N ALA A 264 2.23 -0.53 -25.48
CA ALA A 264 1.03 -1.24 -25.92
C ALA A 264 -0.17 -0.93 -25.01
N ALA A 265 0.04 -0.89 -23.69
CA ALA A 265 -0.99 -0.50 -22.74
C ALA A 265 -1.41 0.97 -22.89
N ALA A 266 -0.43 1.88 -23.12
CA ALA A 266 -0.71 3.29 -23.35
C ALA A 266 -1.58 3.50 -24.61
N ASP A 267 -1.31 2.79 -25.69
CA ASP A 267 -2.12 2.84 -26.91
C ASP A 267 -3.52 2.29 -26.69
N ARG A 268 -3.60 1.09 -26.08
CA ARG A 268 -4.86 0.41 -25.79
C ARG A 268 -5.82 1.28 -24.99
N PHE A 269 -5.29 2.04 -24.02
CA PHE A 269 -6.09 2.93 -23.17
C PHE A 269 -6.09 4.40 -23.62
N ASN A 270 -5.52 4.70 -24.79
CA ASN A 270 -5.40 6.05 -25.37
C ASN A 270 -4.72 7.07 -24.44
N LEU A 271 -3.70 6.64 -23.69
CA LEU A 271 -2.92 7.46 -22.76
C LEU A 271 -1.70 8.07 -23.49
N LYS A 272 -1.95 9.01 -24.41
CA LYS A 272 -0.90 9.62 -25.25
C LYS A 272 0.26 10.24 -24.46
N SER A 273 -0.04 10.84 -23.30
CA SER A 273 0.97 11.44 -22.41
C SER A 273 1.88 10.38 -21.77
N LEU A 274 1.31 9.22 -21.37
CA LEU A 274 2.09 8.09 -20.86
C LEU A 274 3.07 7.60 -21.92
N ARG A 275 2.57 7.37 -23.14
CA ARG A 275 3.38 6.93 -24.28
C ARG A 275 4.59 7.83 -24.50
N ARG A 276 4.37 9.16 -24.58
CA ARG A 276 5.44 10.15 -24.76
C ARG A 276 6.47 10.13 -23.64
N GLN A 277 6.05 9.96 -22.38
CA GLN A 277 6.99 9.87 -21.26
C GLN A 277 7.83 8.60 -21.35
N CYS A 278 7.23 7.44 -21.69
CA CYS A 278 7.96 6.20 -21.91
C CYS A 278 9.01 6.37 -23.02
N GLU A 279 8.61 6.87 -24.19
CA GLU A 279 9.50 7.11 -25.35
C GLU A 279 10.63 8.08 -24.99
N SER A 280 10.31 9.17 -24.28
CA SER A 280 11.31 10.14 -23.86
C SER A 280 12.35 9.56 -22.91
N ILE A 281 11.95 8.67 -21.98
CA ILE A 281 12.88 8.06 -21.03
C ILE A 281 13.77 7.04 -21.72
N ASN A 282 13.21 6.24 -22.63
CA ASN A 282 13.97 5.22 -23.35
C ASN A 282 14.93 5.86 -24.39
N PHE A 283 14.54 6.97 -25.02
CA PHE A 283 15.33 7.62 -26.08
C PHE A 283 16.29 8.72 -25.59
N PHE A 284 15.89 9.51 -24.59
CA PHE A 284 16.66 10.66 -24.07
C PHE A 284 17.06 10.51 -22.60
N GLY A 285 16.92 9.31 -22.02
CA GLY A 285 17.24 9.05 -20.63
C GLY A 285 18.67 9.49 -20.31
N ASN A 286 18.80 10.64 -19.66
CA ASN A 286 20.09 11.18 -19.27
C ASN A 286 20.62 10.30 -18.14
N ALA A 287 21.45 9.31 -18.52
CA ALA A 287 22.01 8.29 -17.64
C ALA A 287 22.56 8.91 -16.35
N GLU A 288 23.18 10.08 -16.46
CA GLU A 288 23.78 10.80 -15.34
C GLU A 288 22.77 11.29 -14.31
N VAL A 289 21.56 11.74 -14.64
CA VAL A 289 20.63 12.31 -13.64
C VAL A 289 19.93 11.21 -12.83
N LEU A 290 19.54 10.11 -13.50
CA LEU A 290 18.97 8.95 -12.81
C LEU A 290 20.06 8.19 -12.04
N GLU A 291 21.24 7.95 -12.63
CA GLU A 291 22.35 7.36 -11.88
C GLU A 291 22.88 8.28 -10.79
N LEU A 292 22.91 9.61 -10.94
CA LEU A 292 23.26 10.52 -9.84
C LEU A 292 22.18 10.54 -8.78
N PHE A 293 20.90 10.52 -9.13
CA PHE A 293 19.83 10.39 -8.14
C PHE A 293 19.92 9.06 -7.39
N TYR A 294 20.22 7.95 -8.07
CA TYR A 294 20.37 6.64 -7.45
C TYR A 294 21.71 6.45 -6.77
N ALA A 295 22.78 7.06 -7.23
CA ALA A 295 24.07 7.13 -6.56
C ALA A 295 23.90 7.99 -5.31
N MET A 296 23.25 9.16 -5.38
CA MET A 296 22.94 9.97 -4.21
C MET A 296 21.98 9.26 -3.26
N LYS A 297 20.94 8.57 -3.73
CA LYS A 297 20.02 7.82 -2.85
C LYS A 297 20.69 6.59 -2.24
N ARG A 298 21.42 5.78 -3.03
CA ARG A 298 22.17 4.62 -2.52
C ARG A 298 23.34 5.04 -1.65
N THR A 299 24.01 6.15 -1.96
CA THR A 299 25.10 6.71 -1.14
C THR A 299 24.51 7.40 0.07
N PHE A 300 23.34 8.03 0.03
CA PHE A 300 22.65 8.54 1.21
C PHE A 300 22.20 7.38 2.09
N GLU A 301 21.54 6.36 1.56
CA GLU A 301 21.12 5.17 2.32
C GLU A 301 22.32 4.36 2.84
N LYS A 302 23.41 4.20 2.06
CA LYS A 302 24.64 3.51 2.49
C LYS A 302 25.48 4.37 3.43
N SER A 303 25.66 5.67 3.18
CA SER A 303 26.39 6.58 4.07
C SER A 303 25.60 6.86 5.34
N TRP A 304 24.27 6.87 5.31
CA TRP A 304 23.45 6.85 6.51
C TRP A 304 23.67 5.55 7.31
N ARG A 305 23.74 4.40 6.63
CA ARG A 305 24.06 3.10 7.26
C ARG A 305 25.53 2.98 7.73
N ASN A 306 26.47 3.61 7.03
CA ASN A 306 27.92 3.41 7.18
C ASN A 306 28.65 4.57 7.86
N LEU A 307 28.07 5.76 8.00
CA LEU A 307 28.67 6.93 8.65
C LEU A 307 27.91 7.35 9.93
N ARG A 308 26.92 6.55 10.36
CA ARG A 308 26.24 6.76 11.64
C ARG A 308 27.23 6.82 12.82
N TRP A 309 28.29 6.02 12.78
CA TRP A 309 29.37 6.04 13.78
C TRP A 309 30.25 7.30 13.77
N LEU A 310 30.31 8.06 12.66
CA LEU A 310 31.07 9.32 12.59
C LEU A 310 30.30 10.46 13.28
N TRP A 311 28.98 10.50 13.11
CA TRP A 311 28.12 11.50 13.77
C TRP A 311 27.99 11.26 15.29
N ASP A 312 28.08 10.00 15.71
CA ASP A 312 28.16 9.63 17.14
C ASP A 312 29.56 9.94 17.74
N SER A 313 30.60 10.08 16.92
CA SER A 313 31.97 10.31 17.38
C SER A 313 32.33 11.79 17.60
N GLU A 314 31.63 12.74 16.97
CA GLU A 314 31.84 14.18 17.19
C GLU A 314 31.22 14.68 18.51
N LYS A 315 30.27 13.96 19.12
CA LYS A 315 29.80 14.26 20.49
C LYS A 315 30.73 13.71 21.60
N ILE A 316 31.83 13.04 21.26
CA ILE A 316 32.81 12.50 22.21
C ILE A 316 34.07 13.40 22.32
N LYS A 317 34.12 14.56 21.64
CA LYS A 317 35.30 15.46 21.68
C LYS A 317 35.08 16.88 22.24
N GLU A 318 33.97 17.14 22.93
CA GLU A 318 33.84 18.32 23.81
C GLU A 318 33.45 17.94 25.24
N ALA A 319 34.26 17.06 25.85
CA ALA A 319 34.38 16.90 27.29
C ALA A 319 35.87 16.82 27.67
#